data_AF-A0A966WJZ0-F1
#
_entry.id   AF-A0A966WJZ0-F1
#
_cell.length_a   1.000
_cell.length_b   1.000
_cell.length_c   1.000
_cell.angle_alpha   90.00
_cell.angle_beta   90.00
_cell.angle_gamma   90.00
#
_symmetry.space_group_name_H-M   'P 1'
#
loop_
_entity.id
_entity.type
_entity.pdbx_description
1 polymer ?
#
loop_
_entity_poly.entity_id
_entity_poly.type
_entity_poly.pdbx_seq_one_letter_code
_entity_poly.pdbx_strand_id
1 'polypeptide(L)'
;MSDMLGISSSAVAAYQRALGTVSNNIANVSTEGYSRQQSTLTQSAPRKQASMFLGTGVLFTAVKRAFDTFAESNLRNSNTDLATQTPLVNYTQRVMDIMGDKSVGLSSALDSFFDAARSLSVDPASTVMRTSFIRSSEGVGSRFAELSGQLNLVATETKQALESAANQINTLTEQLALVNQQLTKSPSLDGQSSELLDRRDLLLRQISEFARIKTSFTSNGIVSVSLGSTMKQSLVVDGLKSRPIGFDPNSLSKIDLVLDPYGNTEPLSGTSGGTMGGLNTFITQVLEPAQKSLDFLATTFVKEVNTIQQAGIDGYGQTGVELLGIDSKAPTASEGIRVLLQDPMRVTTGGLFRVSQNTNNASDVRARVSFSQSPLPPGISNPALTNNPFTNNPLKIEVGGGRLFAPVTTVAAGMDNAAIYLDNVKPGQQLHVMTRDGRQLIGTALNEDEKFQMLTTDNGFSPALTYSDKYLNQSGEKGYRGANVFYGTKASVLYEQQFDKLGQPDKPTPTPATLTSGRVMPVASSTELVVIPKGAIKLNDESLGELKLAEGEVLSPLKVAAWLNQGMDAHPTFSSDQSPLVKNILADTDTLEVKNADLFSDKG
;
A
#
# COMPACT_ATOMS: atom_id res chain seq x y z
N MET A 1 -6.28 36.86 -95.31
CA MET A 1 -6.92 35.54 -95.10
C MET A 1 -6.13 34.57 -94.22
N SER A 2 -4.80 34.69 -94.07
CA SER A 2 -3.99 33.81 -93.19
C SER A 2 -4.48 33.74 -91.72
N ASP A 3 -5.08 34.82 -91.21
CA ASP A 3 -5.51 34.93 -89.80
C ASP A 3 -6.77 34.11 -89.45
N MET A 4 -7.73 33.96 -90.39
CA MET A 4 -8.96 33.17 -90.13
C MET A 4 -8.69 31.67 -90.02
N LEU A 5 -7.74 31.14 -90.82
CA LEU A 5 -7.33 29.75 -90.76
C LEU A 5 -6.57 29.46 -89.44
N GLY A 6 -5.76 30.41 -88.97
CA GLY A 6 -5.07 30.33 -87.68
C GLY A 6 -6.04 30.30 -86.50
N ILE A 7 -7.05 31.17 -86.49
CA ILE A 7 -8.10 31.22 -85.45
C ILE A 7 -8.95 29.94 -85.46
N SER A 8 -9.32 29.45 -86.65
CA SER A 8 -10.12 28.22 -86.77
C SER A 8 -9.33 26.99 -86.32
N SER A 9 -8.04 26.89 -86.69
CA SER A 9 -7.14 25.81 -86.28
C SER A 9 -6.91 25.80 -84.76
N SER A 10 -6.64 26.96 -84.15
CA SER A 10 -6.46 27.07 -82.70
C SER A 10 -7.73 26.72 -81.92
N ALA A 11 -8.90 27.15 -82.42
CA ALA A 11 -10.19 26.79 -81.83
C ALA A 11 -10.47 25.28 -81.90
N VAL A 12 -10.31 24.64 -83.07
CA VAL A 12 -10.53 23.18 -83.22
C VAL A 12 -9.59 22.40 -82.32
N ALA A 13 -8.30 22.75 -82.28
CA ALA A 13 -7.33 22.07 -81.42
C ALA A 13 -7.66 22.23 -79.92
N ALA A 14 -8.12 23.42 -79.51
CA ALA A 14 -8.50 23.68 -78.12
C ALA A 14 -9.77 22.89 -77.72
N TYR A 15 -10.80 22.85 -78.57
CA TYR A 15 -12.00 22.07 -78.33
C TYR A 15 -11.77 20.56 -78.42
N GLN A 16 -10.86 20.07 -79.27
CA GLN A 16 -10.47 18.66 -79.30
C GLN A 16 -9.88 18.24 -77.95
N ARG A 17 -9.02 19.07 -77.34
CA ARG A 17 -8.47 18.82 -75.99
C ARG A 17 -9.55 18.88 -74.92
N ALA A 18 -10.47 19.86 -75.01
CA ALA A 18 -11.60 19.96 -74.09
C ALA A 18 -12.53 18.73 -74.15
N LEU A 19 -12.83 18.22 -75.36
CA LEU A 19 -13.56 16.97 -75.55
C LEU A 19 -12.78 15.76 -75.01
N GLY A 20 -11.45 15.77 -75.11
CA GLY A 20 -10.60 14.79 -74.43
C GLY A 20 -10.80 14.79 -72.91
N THR A 21 -10.89 15.97 -72.28
CA THR A 21 -11.21 16.09 -70.85
C THR A 21 -12.61 15.53 -70.54
N VAL A 22 -13.60 15.80 -71.39
CA VAL A 22 -14.95 15.22 -71.24
C VAL A 22 -14.91 13.69 -71.36
N SER A 23 -14.17 13.16 -72.33
CA SER A 23 -13.99 11.71 -72.51
C SER A 23 -13.33 11.07 -71.29
N ASN A 24 -12.30 11.71 -70.72
CA ASN A 24 -11.64 11.24 -69.50
C ASN A 24 -12.58 11.25 -68.29
N ASN A 25 -13.42 12.28 -68.15
CA ASN A 25 -14.43 12.32 -67.09
C ASN A 25 -15.43 11.17 -67.22
N ILE A 26 -15.91 10.88 -68.44
CA ILE A 26 -16.87 9.79 -68.67
C ILE A 26 -16.21 8.44 -68.36
N ALA A 27 -14.97 8.23 -68.80
CA ALA A 27 -14.25 6.99 -68.56
C ALA A 27 -13.97 6.72 -67.07
N ASN A 28 -13.78 7.76 -66.26
CA ASN A 28 -13.38 7.64 -64.86
C ASN A 28 -14.47 8.03 -63.86
N VAL A 29 -15.71 8.26 -64.31
CA VAL A 29 -16.82 8.67 -63.43
C VAL A 29 -17.10 7.66 -62.30
N SER A 30 -16.81 6.38 -62.54
CA SER A 30 -16.96 5.29 -61.56
C SER A 30 -15.67 4.96 -60.81
N THR A 31 -14.57 5.64 -61.09
CA THR A 31 -13.29 5.42 -60.39
C THR A 31 -13.32 6.16 -59.05
N GLU A 32 -13.09 5.43 -57.95
CA GLU A 32 -13.10 6.02 -56.62
C GLU A 32 -12.03 7.12 -56.47
N GLY A 33 -12.42 8.24 -55.86
CA GLY A 33 -11.52 9.39 -55.64
C GLY A 33 -11.29 10.27 -56.86
N TYR A 34 -11.84 9.94 -58.04
CA TYR A 34 -11.75 10.78 -59.23
C TYR A 34 -12.51 12.09 -59.03
N SER A 35 -11.86 13.22 -59.33
CA SER A 35 -12.52 14.53 -59.39
C SER A 35 -12.83 14.92 -60.84
N ARG A 36 -14.03 15.46 -61.06
CA ARG A 36 -14.41 15.96 -62.39
C ARG A 36 -13.43 17.05 -62.83
N GLN A 37 -12.91 16.91 -64.03
CA GLN A 37 -11.98 17.85 -64.65
C GLN A 37 -12.73 18.85 -65.54
N GLN A 38 -12.36 20.12 -65.46
CA GLN A 38 -12.88 21.21 -66.28
C GLN A 38 -11.75 21.84 -67.10
N SER A 39 -11.96 21.93 -68.41
CA SER A 39 -11.05 22.63 -69.32
C SER A 39 -11.21 24.15 -69.19
N THR A 40 -10.11 24.86 -69.01
CA THR A 40 -10.07 26.33 -69.04
C THR A 40 -9.53 26.80 -70.40
N LEU A 41 -10.32 27.62 -71.09
CA LEU A 41 -9.95 28.24 -72.37
C LEU A 41 -9.76 29.74 -72.13
N THR A 42 -8.64 30.30 -72.56
CA THR A 42 -8.41 31.75 -72.51
C THR A 42 -8.26 32.31 -73.91
N GLN A 43 -8.64 33.57 -74.10
CA GLN A 43 -8.38 34.27 -75.35
C GLN A 43 -6.86 34.41 -75.55
N SER A 44 -6.38 34.09 -76.76
CA SER A 44 -4.99 34.29 -77.12
C SER A 44 -4.67 35.79 -77.26
N ALA A 45 -3.45 36.21 -76.91
CA ALA A 45 -3.06 37.61 -76.90
C ALA A 45 -3.27 38.25 -78.29
N PRO A 46 -3.98 39.39 -78.38
CA PRO A 46 -4.27 40.01 -79.67
C PRO A 46 -2.98 40.49 -80.33
N ARG A 47 -2.86 40.29 -81.64
CA ARG A 47 -1.73 40.80 -82.42
C ARG A 47 -2.04 42.23 -82.86
N LYS A 48 -1.08 43.13 -82.65
CA LYS A 48 -1.17 44.52 -83.13
C LYS A 48 -0.76 44.57 -84.60
N GLN A 49 -1.66 45.00 -85.46
CA GLN A 49 -1.40 45.23 -86.88
C GLN A 49 -1.77 46.66 -87.22
N ALA A 50 -0.78 47.46 -87.60
CA ALA A 50 -0.88 48.92 -87.73
C ALA A 50 -1.48 49.57 -86.46
N SER A 51 -2.65 50.22 -86.57
CA SER A 51 -3.35 50.91 -85.47
C SER A 51 -4.49 50.09 -84.83
N MET A 52 -4.65 48.81 -85.19
CA MET A 52 -5.76 47.97 -84.74
C MET A 52 -5.25 46.69 -84.03
N PHE A 53 -6.02 46.21 -83.06
CA PHE A 53 -5.77 44.93 -82.38
C PHE A 53 -6.67 43.85 -82.98
N LEU A 54 -6.07 42.78 -83.50
CA LEU A 54 -6.77 41.62 -84.03
C LEU A 54 -6.68 40.48 -83.02
N GLY A 55 -7.82 39.86 -82.70
CA GLY A 55 -7.87 38.70 -81.81
C GLY A 55 -7.26 37.47 -82.49
N THR A 56 -6.43 36.71 -81.77
CA THR A 56 -5.70 35.56 -82.33
C THR A 56 -6.33 34.20 -81.99
N GLY A 57 -7.62 34.19 -81.64
CA GLY A 57 -8.38 32.98 -81.29
C GLY A 57 -8.28 32.61 -79.81
N VAL A 58 -8.37 31.32 -79.50
CA VAL A 58 -8.39 30.77 -78.13
C VAL A 58 -7.22 29.82 -77.89
N LEU A 59 -6.76 29.77 -76.64
CA LEU A 59 -5.74 28.85 -76.17
C LEU A 59 -6.34 27.93 -75.10
N PHE A 60 -6.01 26.64 -75.18
CA PHE A 60 -6.24 25.72 -74.09
C PHE A 60 -5.18 25.96 -73.00
N THR A 61 -5.61 26.46 -71.84
CA THR A 61 -4.69 26.89 -70.78
C THR A 61 -4.34 25.74 -69.85
N ALA A 62 -5.35 25.10 -69.26
CA ALA A 62 -5.17 24.09 -68.23
C ALA A 62 -6.43 23.24 -68.04
N VAL A 63 -6.24 22.08 -67.42
CA VAL A 63 -7.30 21.28 -66.84
C VAL A 63 -7.32 21.55 -65.34
N LYS A 64 -8.47 21.97 -64.80
CA LYS A 64 -8.66 22.19 -63.37
C LYS A 64 -9.62 21.16 -62.79
N ARG A 65 -9.38 20.72 -61.55
CA ARG A 65 -10.29 19.85 -60.82
C ARG A 65 -11.48 20.67 -60.31
N ALA A 66 -12.69 20.15 -60.48
CA ALA A 66 -13.88 20.62 -59.78
C ALA A 66 -13.88 20.00 -58.38
N PHE A 67 -13.13 20.64 -57.48
CA PHE A 67 -12.88 20.15 -56.12
C PHE A 67 -13.28 21.20 -55.09
N ASP A 68 -14.05 20.77 -54.08
CA ASP A 68 -14.46 21.60 -52.95
C ASP A 68 -13.74 21.11 -51.68
N THR A 69 -12.80 21.91 -51.20
CA THR A 69 -12.00 21.61 -50.01
C THR A 69 -12.85 21.53 -48.74
N PHE A 70 -13.92 22.31 -48.64
CA PHE A 70 -14.83 22.32 -47.50
C PHE A 70 -15.69 21.06 -47.50
N ALA A 71 -16.27 20.70 -48.65
CA ALA A 71 -17.03 19.47 -48.79
C ALA A 71 -16.20 18.23 -48.47
N GLU A 72 -14.96 18.14 -48.98
CA GLU A 72 -14.07 17.01 -48.68
C GLU A 72 -13.66 16.98 -47.20
N SER A 73 -13.43 18.14 -46.59
CA SER A 73 -13.15 18.23 -45.15
C SER A 73 -14.33 17.72 -44.31
N ASN A 74 -15.55 18.12 -44.65
CA ASN A 74 -16.76 17.63 -43.97
C ASN A 74 -16.95 16.13 -44.18
N LEU A 75 -16.75 15.62 -45.40
CA LEU A 75 -16.82 14.19 -45.69
C LEU A 75 -15.85 13.38 -44.83
N ARG A 76 -14.58 13.83 -44.73
CA ARG A 76 -13.60 13.17 -43.85
C ARG A 76 -14.04 13.18 -42.39
N ASN A 77 -14.52 14.32 -41.89
CA ASN A 77 -15.02 14.42 -40.52
C ASN A 77 -16.21 13.48 -40.27
N SER A 78 -17.20 13.46 -41.16
CA SER A 78 -18.38 12.59 -41.04
C SER A 78 -18.01 11.11 -41.14
N ASN A 79 -17.08 10.75 -42.02
CA ASN A 79 -16.56 9.38 -42.11
C ASN A 79 -15.82 8.97 -40.83
N THR A 80 -14.99 9.85 -40.29
CA THR A 80 -14.32 9.64 -39.00
C THR A 80 -15.35 9.38 -37.89
N ASP A 81 -16.38 10.23 -37.80
CA ASP A 81 -17.39 10.13 -36.74
C ASP A 81 -18.21 8.84 -36.88
N LEU A 82 -18.59 8.44 -38.11
CA LEU A 82 -19.28 7.19 -38.39
C LEU A 82 -18.40 5.96 -38.07
N ALA A 83 -17.16 5.95 -38.52
CA ALA A 83 -16.22 4.85 -38.31
C ALA A 83 -15.86 4.64 -36.84
N THR A 84 -16.06 5.65 -36.00
CA THR A 84 -15.95 5.54 -34.53
C THR A 84 -17.05 4.68 -33.93
N GLN A 85 -18.27 4.74 -34.46
CA GLN A 85 -19.44 4.11 -33.84
C GLN A 85 -19.46 2.59 -34.02
N THR A 86 -19.08 2.11 -35.21
CA THR A 86 -19.16 0.68 -35.55
C THR A 86 -18.42 -0.24 -34.57
N PRO A 87 -17.11 -0.06 -34.30
CA PRO A 87 -16.41 -0.92 -33.33
C PRO A 87 -16.97 -0.75 -31.92
N LEU A 88 -17.31 0.48 -31.51
CA LEU A 88 -17.87 0.74 -30.19
C LEU A 88 -19.16 -0.07 -29.96
N VAL A 89 -20.10 -0.02 -30.91
CA VAL A 89 -21.38 -0.74 -30.81
C VAL A 89 -21.15 -2.25 -30.84
N ASN A 90 -20.35 -2.76 -31.78
CA ASN A 90 -20.15 -4.21 -31.94
C ASN A 90 -19.52 -4.85 -30.70
N TYR A 91 -18.46 -4.24 -30.14
CA TYR A 91 -17.80 -4.78 -28.96
C TYR A 91 -18.60 -4.53 -27.68
N THR A 92 -19.33 -3.42 -27.57
CA THR A 92 -20.24 -3.19 -26.44
C THR A 92 -21.36 -4.23 -26.43
N GLN A 93 -21.97 -4.52 -27.60
CA GLN A 93 -22.98 -5.56 -27.70
C GLN A 93 -22.44 -6.91 -27.25
N ARG A 94 -21.23 -7.27 -27.66
CA ARG A 94 -20.61 -8.52 -27.23
C ARG A 94 -20.39 -8.60 -25.72
N VAL A 95 -19.95 -7.50 -25.09
CA VAL A 95 -19.84 -7.45 -23.61
C VAL A 95 -21.22 -7.59 -22.97
N MET A 96 -22.24 -6.91 -23.50
CA MET A 96 -23.62 -7.05 -23.00
C MET A 96 -24.14 -8.47 -23.15
N ASP A 97 -23.87 -9.15 -24.27
CA ASP A 97 -24.28 -10.53 -24.50
C ASP A 97 -23.59 -11.48 -23.52
N ILE A 98 -22.27 -11.33 -23.29
CA ILE A 98 -21.51 -12.11 -22.30
C ILE A 98 -22.10 -11.92 -20.89
N MET A 99 -22.42 -10.68 -20.50
CA MET A 99 -22.95 -10.39 -19.16
C MET A 99 -24.43 -10.75 -19.00
N GLY A 100 -25.20 -10.72 -20.09
CA GLY A 100 -26.65 -10.93 -20.10
C GLY A 100 -27.09 -12.38 -20.37
N ASP A 101 -26.19 -13.24 -20.82
CA ASP A 101 -26.49 -14.66 -21.04
C ASP A 101 -26.85 -15.34 -19.72
N LYS A 102 -28.00 -16.02 -19.62
CA LYS A 102 -28.42 -16.70 -18.38
C LYS A 102 -27.61 -17.95 -18.07
N SER A 103 -27.03 -18.57 -19.10
CA SER A 103 -26.19 -19.76 -19.02
C SER A 103 -24.75 -19.44 -18.66
N VAL A 104 -24.28 -18.21 -18.97
CA VAL A 104 -22.93 -17.70 -18.65
C VAL A 104 -22.94 -16.59 -17.59
N GLY A 105 -24.12 -16.15 -17.20
CA GLY A 105 -24.30 -15.03 -16.28
C GLY A 105 -24.03 -15.41 -14.83
N LEU A 106 -23.60 -14.42 -14.06
CA LEU A 106 -23.28 -14.61 -12.65
C LEU A 106 -24.52 -14.82 -11.78
N SER A 107 -25.67 -14.28 -12.18
CA SER A 107 -26.91 -14.32 -11.40
C SER A 107 -27.36 -15.75 -11.08
N SER A 108 -27.37 -16.65 -12.07
CA SER A 108 -27.81 -18.04 -11.86
C SER A 108 -26.87 -18.84 -10.94
N ALA A 109 -25.56 -18.55 -11.00
CA ALA A 109 -24.58 -19.14 -10.11
C ALA A 109 -24.76 -18.64 -8.67
N LEU A 110 -25.01 -17.34 -8.48
CA LEU A 110 -25.29 -16.76 -7.17
C LEU A 110 -26.60 -17.27 -6.57
N ASP A 111 -27.67 -17.39 -7.38
CA ASP A 111 -28.95 -17.97 -6.94
C ASP A 111 -28.73 -19.40 -6.43
N SER A 112 -28.00 -20.22 -7.19
CA SER A 112 -27.67 -21.60 -6.80
C SER A 112 -26.86 -21.65 -5.48
N PHE A 113 -25.92 -20.72 -5.30
CA PHE A 113 -25.13 -20.59 -4.06
C PHE A 113 -26.00 -20.25 -2.85
N PHE A 114 -26.91 -19.27 -2.98
CA PHE A 114 -27.79 -18.90 -1.88
C PHE A 114 -28.86 -19.96 -1.60
N ASP A 115 -29.33 -20.68 -2.61
CA ASP A 115 -30.25 -21.80 -2.42
C ASP A 115 -29.57 -22.99 -1.73
N ALA A 116 -28.31 -23.28 -2.05
CA ALA A 116 -27.50 -24.27 -1.34
C ALA A 116 -27.25 -23.84 0.11
N ALA A 117 -26.97 -22.56 0.35
CA ALA A 117 -26.81 -22.00 1.70
C ALA A 117 -28.11 -22.11 2.52
N ARG A 118 -29.26 -21.80 1.92
CA ARG A 118 -30.57 -21.93 2.56
C ARG A 118 -30.86 -23.39 2.89
N SER A 119 -30.60 -24.32 1.97
CA SER A 119 -30.79 -25.75 2.19
C SER A 119 -29.91 -26.26 3.34
N LEU A 120 -28.66 -25.81 3.41
CA LEU A 120 -27.74 -26.12 4.52
C LEU A 120 -28.23 -25.53 5.86
N SER A 121 -28.87 -24.37 5.85
CA SER A 121 -29.42 -23.77 7.08
C SER A 121 -30.56 -24.57 7.70
N VAL A 122 -31.29 -25.36 6.90
CA VAL A 122 -32.41 -26.20 7.36
C VAL A 122 -31.89 -27.44 8.09
N ASP A 123 -30.80 -28.05 7.60
CA ASP A 123 -30.13 -29.19 8.24
C ASP A 123 -28.60 -28.94 8.32
N PRO A 124 -28.15 -28.20 9.34
CA PRO A 124 -26.75 -27.82 9.48
C PRO A 124 -25.83 -28.99 9.88
N ALA A 125 -26.37 -30.12 10.35
CA ALA A 125 -25.59 -31.30 10.71
C ALA A 125 -25.26 -32.18 9.49
N SER A 126 -26.02 -32.03 8.39
CA SER A 126 -25.86 -32.86 7.19
C SER A 126 -24.55 -32.61 6.44
N THR A 127 -23.70 -33.63 6.40
CA THR A 127 -22.46 -33.63 5.58
C THR A 127 -22.77 -33.52 4.08
N VAL A 128 -23.90 -34.05 3.63
CA VAL A 128 -24.35 -33.97 2.23
C VAL A 128 -24.67 -32.53 1.85
N MET A 129 -25.43 -31.80 2.69
CA MET A 129 -25.79 -30.40 2.43
C MET A 129 -24.55 -29.49 2.44
N ARG A 130 -23.60 -29.75 3.35
CA ARG A 130 -22.31 -29.03 3.40
C ARG A 130 -21.47 -29.27 2.15
N THR A 131 -21.43 -30.50 1.66
CA THR A 131 -20.76 -30.84 0.41
C THR A 131 -21.42 -30.15 -0.78
N SER A 132 -22.75 -30.10 -0.81
CA SER A 132 -23.50 -29.38 -1.85
C SER A 132 -23.20 -27.88 -1.84
N PHE A 133 -23.10 -27.27 -0.67
CA PHE A 133 -22.74 -25.86 -0.52
C PHE A 133 -21.32 -25.55 -0.99
N ILE A 134 -20.34 -26.41 -0.65
CA ILE A 134 -18.96 -26.32 -1.17
C ILE A 134 -18.97 -26.35 -2.70
N ARG A 135 -19.64 -27.34 -3.31
CA ARG A 135 -19.72 -27.45 -4.78
C ARG A 135 -20.38 -26.24 -5.43
N SER A 136 -21.43 -25.70 -4.82
CA SER A 136 -22.06 -24.48 -5.33
C SER A 136 -21.13 -23.26 -5.23
N SER A 137 -20.28 -23.21 -4.20
CA SER A 137 -19.25 -22.17 -4.05
C SER A 137 -18.16 -22.29 -5.13
N GLU A 138 -17.73 -23.51 -5.47
CA GLU A 138 -16.84 -23.78 -6.61
C GLU A 138 -17.48 -23.35 -7.94
N GLY A 139 -18.79 -23.57 -8.10
CA GLY A 139 -19.56 -23.14 -9.25
C GLY A 139 -19.55 -21.62 -9.46
N VAL A 140 -19.71 -20.84 -8.38
CA VAL A 140 -19.60 -19.38 -8.43
C VAL A 140 -18.20 -18.93 -8.84
N GLY A 141 -17.16 -19.51 -8.24
CA GLY A 141 -15.76 -19.19 -8.60
C GLY A 141 -15.46 -19.49 -10.07
N SER A 142 -15.93 -20.65 -10.56
CA SER A 142 -15.78 -21.05 -11.97
C SER A 142 -16.49 -20.06 -12.91
N ARG A 143 -17.67 -19.55 -12.51
CA ARG A 143 -18.43 -18.58 -13.29
C ARG A 143 -17.72 -17.23 -13.40
N PHE A 144 -17.14 -16.74 -12.30
CA PHE A 144 -16.31 -15.53 -12.32
C PHE A 144 -15.10 -15.69 -13.25
N ALA A 145 -14.42 -16.85 -13.20
CA ALA A 145 -13.27 -17.13 -14.04
C ALA A 145 -13.63 -17.20 -15.53
N GLU A 146 -14.77 -17.82 -15.87
CA GLU A 146 -15.26 -17.86 -17.25
C GLU A 146 -15.58 -16.47 -17.78
N LEU A 147 -16.32 -15.65 -17.02
CA LEU A 147 -16.63 -14.27 -17.41
C LEU A 147 -15.36 -13.42 -17.58
N SER A 148 -14.41 -13.55 -16.66
CA SER A 148 -13.11 -12.87 -16.76
C SER A 148 -12.36 -13.29 -18.02
N GLY A 149 -12.31 -14.59 -18.31
CA GLY A 149 -11.73 -15.14 -19.53
C GLY A 149 -12.38 -14.58 -20.80
N GLN A 150 -13.72 -14.52 -20.86
CA GLN A 150 -14.44 -13.95 -22.00
C GLN A 150 -14.14 -12.46 -22.21
N LEU A 151 -14.08 -11.66 -21.14
CA LEU A 151 -13.69 -10.25 -21.22
C LEU A 151 -12.22 -10.09 -21.66
N ASN A 152 -11.32 -10.97 -21.21
CA ASN A 152 -9.94 -10.99 -21.67
C ASN A 152 -9.77 -11.36 -23.15
N LEU A 153 -10.62 -12.24 -23.67
CA LEU A 153 -10.67 -12.52 -25.12
C LEU A 153 -11.07 -11.26 -25.88
N VAL A 154 -12.12 -10.55 -25.44
CA VAL A 154 -12.53 -9.27 -26.03
C VAL A 154 -11.41 -8.23 -25.94
N ALA A 155 -10.68 -8.17 -24.82
CA ALA A 155 -9.51 -7.29 -24.66
C ALA A 155 -8.40 -7.60 -25.67
N THR A 156 -8.11 -8.89 -25.87
CA THR A 156 -7.07 -9.34 -26.81
C THR A 156 -7.45 -9.03 -28.25
N GLU A 157 -8.70 -9.30 -28.63
CA GLU A 157 -9.19 -9.03 -29.99
C GLU A 157 -9.25 -7.54 -30.31
N THR A 158 -9.72 -6.70 -29.37
CA THR A 158 -9.75 -5.25 -29.57
C THR A 158 -8.35 -4.66 -29.68
N LYS A 159 -7.39 -5.20 -28.92
CA LYS A 159 -5.98 -4.85 -29.07
C LYS A 159 -5.43 -5.23 -30.44
N GLN A 160 -5.70 -6.45 -30.93
CA GLN A 160 -5.28 -6.88 -32.26
C GLN A 160 -5.91 -6.03 -33.37
N ALA A 161 -7.18 -5.65 -33.21
CA ALA A 161 -7.85 -4.74 -34.13
C ALA A 161 -7.20 -3.35 -34.15
N LEU A 162 -6.78 -2.85 -32.98
CA LEU A 162 -6.05 -1.58 -32.86
C LEU A 162 -4.67 -1.65 -33.52
N GLU A 163 -3.95 -2.76 -33.36
CA GLU A 163 -2.67 -3.02 -34.04
C GLU A 163 -2.83 -3.03 -35.56
N SER A 164 -3.85 -3.74 -36.05
CA SER A 164 -4.15 -3.79 -37.47
C SER A 164 -4.51 -2.40 -38.02
N ALA A 165 -5.29 -1.61 -37.29
CA ALA A 165 -5.63 -0.24 -37.69
C ALA A 165 -4.38 0.66 -37.75
N ALA A 166 -3.47 0.54 -36.76
CA ALA A 166 -2.21 1.28 -36.76
C ALA A 166 -1.33 0.92 -37.98
N ASN A 167 -1.22 -0.36 -38.31
CA ASN A 167 -0.47 -0.83 -39.47
C ASN A 167 -1.07 -0.34 -40.80
N GLN A 168 -2.40 -0.27 -40.91
CA GLN A 168 -3.06 0.31 -42.08
C GLN A 168 -2.78 1.81 -42.21
N ILE A 169 -2.83 2.57 -41.11
CA ILE A 169 -2.44 3.98 -41.13
C ILE A 169 -1.00 4.14 -41.60
N ASN A 170 -0.05 3.35 -41.08
CA ASN A 170 1.36 3.41 -41.48
C ASN A 170 1.54 3.18 -42.99
N THR A 171 0.83 2.20 -43.55
CA THR A 171 0.85 1.93 -44.98
C THR A 171 0.30 3.11 -45.79
N LEU A 172 -0.81 3.71 -45.35
CA LEU A 172 -1.44 4.85 -46.02
C LEU A 172 -0.59 6.12 -45.92
N THR A 173 0.05 6.38 -44.78
CA THR A 173 0.92 7.55 -44.58
C THR A 173 2.23 7.42 -45.37
N GLU A 174 2.77 6.21 -45.52
CA GLU A 174 3.89 5.93 -46.43
C GLU A 174 3.52 6.20 -47.90
N GLN A 175 2.36 5.70 -48.35
CA GLN A 175 1.86 6.00 -49.69
C GLN A 175 1.64 7.50 -49.91
N LEU A 176 1.13 8.21 -48.90
CA LEU A 176 0.94 9.65 -48.96
C LEU A 176 2.27 10.40 -49.04
N ALA A 177 3.29 9.96 -48.31
CA ALA A 177 4.64 10.52 -48.40
C ALA A 177 5.24 10.33 -49.81
N LEU A 178 5.03 9.18 -50.46
CA LEU A 178 5.43 8.95 -51.85
C LEU A 178 4.70 9.87 -52.83
N VAL A 179 3.39 10.10 -52.64
CA VAL A 179 2.63 11.06 -53.44
C VAL A 179 3.17 12.49 -53.23
N ASN A 180 3.45 12.87 -51.99
CA ASN A 180 4.06 14.17 -51.66
C ASN A 180 5.44 14.34 -52.33
N GLN A 181 6.25 13.29 -52.41
CA GLN A 181 7.51 13.31 -53.17
C GLN A 181 7.26 13.54 -54.66
N GLN A 182 6.24 12.93 -55.26
CA GLN A 182 5.90 13.17 -56.66
C GLN A 182 5.39 14.60 -56.91
N LEU A 183 4.68 15.19 -55.94
CA LEU A 183 4.23 16.58 -55.99
C LEU A 183 5.39 17.60 -55.92
N THR A 184 6.60 17.20 -55.49
CA THR A 184 7.77 18.10 -55.55
C THR A 184 8.20 18.48 -56.97
N LYS A 185 7.77 17.71 -57.98
CA LYS A 185 8.16 17.91 -59.39
C LYS A 185 7.58 19.18 -60.01
N SER A 186 6.52 19.73 -59.43
CA SER A 186 5.91 20.99 -59.86
C SER A 186 5.93 22.04 -58.74
N PRO A 187 6.29 23.31 -59.03
CA PRO A 187 6.43 24.35 -58.00
C PRO A 187 5.10 25.00 -57.60
N SER A 188 4.05 24.86 -58.40
CA SER A 188 2.73 25.47 -58.17
C SER A 188 1.62 24.42 -58.26
N LEU A 189 0.52 24.64 -57.53
CA LEU A 189 -0.64 23.75 -57.53
C LEU A 189 -1.25 23.58 -58.94
N ASP A 190 -1.29 24.65 -59.74
CA ASP A 190 -1.82 24.62 -61.12
C ASP A 190 -0.96 23.77 -62.08
N GLY A 191 0.31 23.53 -61.74
CA GLY A 191 1.21 22.67 -62.52
C GLY A 191 1.20 21.20 -62.10
N GLN A 192 0.38 20.82 -61.12
CA GLN A 192 0.31 19.44 -60.63
C GLN A 192 -0.57 18.57 -61.52
N SER A 193 -0.23 17.28 -61.61
CA SER A 193 -1.15 16.30 -62.21
C SER A 193 -2.41 16.16 -61.37
N SER A 194 -3.58 16.19 -62.01
CA SER A 194 -4.87 16.02 -61.32
C SER A 194 -4.96 14.65 -60.63
N GLU A 195 -4.36 13.62 -61.22
CA GLU A 195 -4.35 12.25 -60.67
C GLU A 195 -3.57 12.18 -59.35
N LEU A 196 -2.46 12.92 -59.22
CA LEU A 196 -1.69 12.97 -57.96
C LEU A 196 -2.49 13.64 -56.85
N LEU A 197 -3.21 14.71 -57.18
CA LEU A 197 -4.06 15.39 -56.22
C LEU A 197 -5.27 14.54 -55.82
N ASP A 198 -5.89 13.83 -56.77
CA ASP A 198 -6.96 12.85 -56.51
C ASP A 198 -6.47 11.71 -55.62
N ARG A 199 -5.29 11.13 -55.91
CA ARG A 199 -4.68 10.07 -55.10
C ARG A 199 -4.37 10.55 -53.68
N ARG A 200 -3.82 11.76 -53.52
CA ARG A 200 -3.59 12.38 -52.22
C ARG A 200 -4.89 12.50 -51.43
N ASP A 201 -5.94 13.05 -52.04
CA ASP A 201 -7.21 13.30 -51.37
C ASP A 201 -7.94 12.00 -51.02
N LEU A 202 -7.85 10.97 -51.87
CA LEU A 202 -8.33 9.61 -51.57
C LEU A 202 -7.60 9.00 -50.37
N LEU A 203 -6.26 9.09 -50.33
CA LEU A 203 -5.48 8.59 -49.18
C LEU A 203 -5.85 9.32 -47.89
N LEU A 204 -6.06 10.64 -47.93
CA LEU A 204 -6.53 11.39 -46.77
C LEU A 204 -7.91 10.92 -46.29
N ARG A 205 -8.80 10.56 -47.22
CA ARG A 205 -10.12 10.00 -46.89
C ARG A 205 -10.01 8.62 -46.25
N GLN A 206 -9.18 7.74 -46.80
CA GLN A 206 -8.92 6.42 -46.23
C GLN A 206 -8.29 6.50 -44.83
N ILE A 207 -7.32 7.40 -44.62
CA ILE A 207 -6.74 7.62 -43.27
C ILE A 207 -7.82 8.11 -42.30
N SER A 208 -8.76 8.96 -42.76
CA SER A 208 -9.85 9.48 -41.93
C SER A 208 -10.86 8.42 -41.46
N GLU A 209 -10.89 7.23 -42.07
CA GLU A 209 -11.69 6.11 -41.59
C GLU A 209 -11.08 5.50 -40.31
N PHE A 210 -9.76 5.49 -40.20
CA PHE A 210 -9.06 4.89 -39.06
C PHE A 210 -8.87 5.85 -37.89
N ALA A 211 -8.62 7.13 -38.17
CA ALA A 211 -8.40 8.15 -37.14
C ALA A 211 -8.83 9.55 -37.60
N ARG A 212 -9.20 10.44 -36.68
CA ARG A 212 -9.42 11.85 -37.02
C ARG A 212 -8.10 12.50 -37.44
N ILE A 213 -8.12 13.17 -38.59
CA ILE A 213 -6.94 13.85 -39.12
C ILE A 213 -7.10 15.36 -39.18
N LYS A 214 -5.99 16.06 -38.96
CA LYS A 214 -5.80 17.47 -39.31
C LYS A 214 -4.79 17.54 -40.45
N THR A 215 -5.09 18.35 -41.46
CA THR A 215 -4.29 18.48 -42.68
C THR A 215 -3.86 19.92 -42.87
N SER A 216 -2.61 20.14 -43.29
CA SER A 216 -2.11 21.45 -43.73
C SER A 216 -1.47 21.31 -45.10
N PHE A 217 -1.74 22.24 -46.01
CA PHE A 217 -1.27 22.21 -47.39
C PHE A 217 -0.26 23.34 -47.65
N THR A 218 0.80 23.03 -48.39
CA THR A 218 1.76 24.02 -48.91
C THR A 218 1.29 24.58 -50.26
N SER A 219 1.97 25.62 -50.76
CA SER A 219 1.65 26.30 -52.04
C SER A 219 1.71 25.40 -53.28
N ASN A 220 2.52 24.34 -53.26
CA ASN A 220 2.62 23.34 -54.33
C ASN A 220 1.67 22.14 -54.13
N GLY A 221 0.91 22.09 -53.03
CA GLY A 221 -0.07 21.04 -52.76
C GLY A 221 0.44 19.85 -51.95
N ILE A 222 1.66 19.89 -51.41
CA ILE A 222 2.14 18.88 -50.44
C ILE A 222 1.30 19.00 -49.16
N VAL A 223 0.95 17.86 -48.57
CA VAL A 223 0.14 17.81 -47.35
C VAL A 223 0.94 17.26 -46.17
N SER A 224 0.83 17.94 -45.02
CA SER A 224 1.23 17.41 -43.72
C SER A 224 -0.01 16.94 -42.95
N VAL A 225 0.10 15.82 -42.24
CA VAL A 225 -1.02 15.15 -41.55
C VAL A 225 -0.68 14.92 -40.08
N SER A 226 -1.57 15.34 -39.21
CA SER A 226 -1.51 15.10 -37.76
C SER A 226 -2.74 14.31 -37.31
N LEU A 227 -2.53 13.36 -36.40
CA LEU A 227 -3.61 12.62 -35.71
C LEU A 227 -4.04 13.29 -34.39
N GLY A 228 -3.34 14.35 -33.98
CA GLY A 228 -3.60 15.06 -32.74
C GLY A 228 -4.69 16.13 -32.89
N SER A 229 -5.00 16.79 -31.78
CA SER A 229 -5.91 17.93 -31.77
C SER A 229 -5.35 19.15 -32.54
N THR A 230 -4.02 19.25 -32.63
CA THR A 230 -3.30 20.34 -33.28
C THR A 230 -2.21 19.81 -34.23
N MET A 231 -1.89 20.59 -35.27
CA MET A 231 -0.81 20.27 -36.23
C MET A 231 0.59 20.17 -35.62
N LYS A 232 0.78 20.60 -34.35
CA LYS A 232 2.06 20.54 -33.65
C LYS A 232 2.27 19.23 -32.88
N GLN A 233 1.24 18.39 -32.79
CA GLN A 233 1.25 17.14 -32.03
C GLN A 233 0.99 15.97 -32.97
N SER A 234 1.58 14.81 -32.67
CA SER A 234 1.29 13.54 -33.35
C SER A 234 1.30 13.65 -34.88
N LEU A 235 2.35 14.29 -35.41
CA LEU A 235 2.53 14.54 -36.84
C LEU A 235 3.01 13.25 -37.53
N VAL A 236 2.09 12.55 -38.19
CA VAL A 236 2.34 11.27 -38.86
C VAL A 236 2.91 11.42 -40.27
N VAL A 237 2.63 12.56 -40.92
CA VAL A 237 3.25 12.91 -42.20
C VAL A 237 3.77 14.33 -42.09
N ASP A 238 5.11 14.47 -42.14
CA ASP A 238 5.80 15.75 -42.20
C ASP A 238 6.28 15.99 -43.63
N GLY A 239 5.37 16.49 -44.46
CA GLY A 239 5.60 16.72 -45.89
C GLY A 239 6.08 15.47 -46.62
N LEU A 240 7.39 15.29 -46.76
CA LEU A 240 8.00 14.21 -47.54
C LEU A 240 8.27 12.92 -46.76
N LYS A 241 8.15 12.95 -45.42
CA LYS A 241 8.44 11.82 -44.55
C LYS A 241 7.18 11.34 -43.83
N SER A 242 7.01 10.03 -43.77
CA SER A 242 6.05 9.37 -42.89
C SER A 242 6.74 8.98 -41.59
N ARG A 243 6.01 9.08 -40.47
CA ARG A 243 6.42 8.64 -39.14
C ARG A 243 5.45 7.55 -38.69
N PRO A 244 5.90 6.31 -38.43
CA PRO A 244 5.02 5.21 -38.09
C PRO A 244 4.45 5.38 -36.68
N ILE A 245 3.23 4.90 -36.47
CA ILE A 245 2.61 4.72 -35.16
C ILE A 245 2.68 3.26 -34.73
N GLY A 246 2.70 3.00 -33.42
CA GLY A 246 2.68 1.66 -32.86
C GLY A 246 2.46 1.67 -31.35
N PHE A 247 2.52 0.50 -30.73
CA PHE A 247 2.46 0.41 -29.27
C PHE A 247 3.78 0.80 -28.62
N ASP A 248 3.71 1.39 -27.43
CA ASP A 248 4.88 1.65 -26.61
C ASP A 248 5.52 0.33 -26.16
N PRO A 249 6.77 0.02 -26.56
CA PRO A 249 7.47 -1.18 -26.13
C PRO A 249 7.75 -1.20 -24.62
N ASN A 250 7.73 -0.04 -23.95
CA ASN A 250 8.04 0.10 -22.53
C ASN A 250 6.80 0.17 -21.63
N SER A 251 5.59 0.21 -22.21
CA SER A 251 4.35 0.29 -21.42
C SER A 251 3.98 -1.04 -20.76
N LEU A 252 3.71 -1.00 -19.46
CA LEU A 252 3.24 -2.15 -18.67
C LEU A 252 1.82 -2.58 -19.06
N SER A 253 0.97 -1.64 -19.50
CA SER A 253 -0.41 -1.90 -19.93
C SER A 253 -0.49 -2.39 -21.38
N LYS A 254 0.58 -2.19 -22.19
CA LYS A 254 0.71 -2.59 -23.60
C LYS A 254 -0.41 -2.09 -24.54
N ILE A 255 -1.14 -1.03 -24.17
CA ILE A 255 -2.22 -0.42 -24.98
C ILE A 255 -1.88 1.03 -25.36
N ASP A 256 -0.85 1.62 -24.76
CA ASP A 256 -0.44 2.99 -25.08
C ASP A 256 0.13 3.07 -26.51
N LEU A 257 -0.49 3.92 -27.33
CA LEU A 257 -0.02 4.22 -28.68
C LEU A 257 0.99 5.36 -28.66
N VAL A 258 2.05 5.18 -29.43
CA VAL A 258 3.14 6.14 -29.59
C VAL A 258 3.45 6.37 -31.07
N LEU A 259 4.00 7.54 -31.34
CA LEU A 259 4.58 7.89 -32.61
C LEU A 259 6.07 7.56 -32.59
N ASP A 260 6.56 6.98 -33.69
CA ASP A 260 7.94 6.54 -33.87
C ASP A 260 8.43 5.59 -32.75
N PRO A 261 7.80 4.41 -32.58
CA PRO A 261 8.11 3.47 -31.50
C PRO A 261 9.56 2.94 -31.52
N TYR A 262 10.23 3.00 -32.67
CA TYR A 262 11.61 2.50 -32.87
C TYR A 262 12.65 3.60 -33.02
N GLY A 263 12.24 4.87 -32.92
CA GLY A 263 13.10 6.05 -33.08
C GLY A 263 12.96 7.00 -31.90
N ASN A 264 12.54 8.23 -32.17
CA ASN A 264 12.26 9.23 -31.13
C ASN A 264 10.81 9.14 -30.71
N THR A 265 10.54 8.29 -29.71
CA THR A 265 9.19 8.00 -29.23
C THR A 265 8.49 9.24 -28.68
N GLU A 266 7.32 9.56 -29.24
CA GLU A 266 6.44 10.62 -28.77
C GLU A 266 5.07 10.03 -28.39
N PRO A 267 4.44 10.45 -27.28
CA PRO A 267 3.12 9.99 -26.93
C PRO A 267 2.10 10.41 -28.00
N LEU A 268 1.24 9.47 -28.41
CA LEU A 268 0.15 9.77 -29.32
C LEU A 268 -1.01 10.37 -28.53
N SER A 269 -0.97 11.70 -28.33
CA SER A 269 -1.98 12.44 -27.58
C SER A 269 -3.32 12.42 -28.32
N GLY A 270 -4.18 11.48 -27.95
CA GLY A 270 -5.59 11.44 -28.33
C GLY A 270 -5.82 11.10 -29.80
N THR A 271 -5.63 9.83 -30.16
CA THR A 271 -6.25 9.21 -31.35
C THR A 271 -7.77 9.29 -31.21
N SER A 272 -8.31 10.48 -31.46
CA SER A 272 -9.73 10.77 -31.39
C SER A 272 -10.37 10.36 -32.72
N GLY A 273 -11.54 9.74 -32.66
CA GLY A 273 -12.33 9.38 -33.84
C GLY A 273 -11.74 8.27 -34.73
N GLY A 274 -12.50 7.89 -35.76
CA GLY A 274 -12.22 6.76 -36.62
C GLY A 274 -12.31 5.42 -35.88
N THR A 275 -11.96 4.33 -36.55
CA THR A 275 -11.98 2.99 -35.92
C THR A 275 -11.08 2.91 -34.68
N MET A 276 -9.91 3.55 -34.69
CA MET A 276 -9.00 3.56 -33.54
C MET A 276 -9.59 4.30 -32.34
N GLY A 277 -10.25 5.44 -32.58
CA GLY A 277 -10.95 6.18 -31.54
C GLY A 277 -12.09 5.36 -30.95
N GLY A 278 -12.88 4.67 -31.79
CA GLY A 278 -13.99 3.82 -31.33
C GLY A 278 -13.53 2.63 -30.49
N LEU A 279 -12.45 1.95 -30.93
CA LEU A 279 -11.81 0.88 -30.16
C LEU A 279 -11.28 1.39 -28.81
N ASN A 280 -10.57 2.52 -28.81
CA ASN A 280 -10.02 3.10 -27.58
C ASN A 280 -11.13 3.55 -26.61
N THR A 281 -12.21 4.15 -27.12
CA THR A 281 -13.38 4.50 -26.32
C THR A 281 -14.04 3.26 -25.73
N PHE A 282 -14.21 2.19 -26.50
CA PHE A 282 -14.72 0.92 -25.96
C PHE A 282 -13.83 0.35 -24.85
N ILE A 283 -12.52 0.29 -25.07
CA ILE A 283 -11.56 -0.24 -24.08
C ILE A 283 -11.67 0.55 -22.77
N THR A 284 -11.57 1.87 -22.86
CA THR A 284 -11.47 2.76 -21.69
C THR A 284 -12.80 3.02 -20.98
N GLN A 285 -13.92 3.08 -21.71
CA GLN A 285 -15.23 3.45 -21.14
C GLN A 285 -16.15 2.27 -20.87
N VAL A 286 -15.92 1.11 -21.49
CA VAL A 286 -16.80 -0.06 -21.36
C VAL A 286 -16.04 -1.25 -20.79
N LEU A 287 -14.99 -1.70 -21.47
CA LEU A 287 -14.30 -2.95 -21.11
C LEU A 287 -13.56 -2.84 -19.78
N GLU A 288 -12.71 -1.82 -19.60
CA GLU A 288 -11.96 -1.62 -18.36
C GLU A 288 -12.89 -1.46 -17.15
N PRO A 289 -13.94 -0.59 -17.17
CA PRO A 289 -14.90 -0.54 -16.09
C PRO A 289 -15.61 -1.87 -15.82
N ALA A 290 -15.95 -2.63 -16.87
CA ALA A 290 -16.59 -3.94 -16.71
C ALA A 290 -15.66 -4.95 -16.01
N GLN A 291 -14.39 -5.05 -16.43
CA GLN A 291 -13.39 -5.90 -15.79
C GLN A 291 -13.15 -5.49 -14.33
N LYS A 292 -12.95 -4.19 -14.07
CA LYS A 292 -12.76 -3.66 -12.70
C LYS A 292 -13.98 -3.92 -11.81
N SER A 293 -15.19 -3.79 -12.36
CA SER A 293 -16.43 -4.07 -11.61
C SER A 293 -16.60 -5.55 -11.30
N LEU A 294 -16.22 -6.43 -12.24
CA LEU A 294 -16.24 -7.88 -12.03
C LEU A 294 -15.22 -8.29 -10.94
N ASP A 295 -14.01 -7.73 -10.97
CA ASP A 295 -12.98 -7.95 -9.96
C ASP A 295 -13.37 -7.39 -8.59
N PHE A 296 -13.99 -6.20 -8.56
CA PHE A 296 -14.53 -5.63 -7.33
C PHE A 296 -15.63 -6.51 -6.73
N LEU A 297 -16.52 -7.05 -7.56
CA LEU A 297 -17.57 -7.95 -7.11
C LEU A 297 -16.99 -9.29 -6.61
N ALA A 298 -15.99 -9.84 -7.30
CA ALA A 298 -15.27 -11.05 -6.91
C ALA A 298 -14.59 -10.89 -5.53
N THR A 299 -13.82 -9.82 -5.36
CA THR A 299 -13.13 -9.52 -4.09
C THR A 299 -14.12 -9.28 -2.96
N THR A 300 -15.21 -8.56 -3.23
CA THR A 300 -16.28 -8.33 -2.24
C THR A 300 -16.98 -9.64 -1.87
N PHE A 301 -17.32 -10.47 -2.85
CA PHE A 301 -17.97 -11.76 -2.62
C PHE A 301 -17.09 -12.67 -1.74
N VAL A 302 -15.81 -12.85 -2.09
CA VAL A 302 -14.86 -13.66 -1.29
C VAL A 302 -14.75 -13.10 0.12
N LYS A 303 -14.60 -11.78 0.28
CA LYS A 303 -14.48 -11.13 1.58
C LYS A 303 -15.71 -11.33 2.46
N GLU A 304 -16.90 -11.06 1.94
CA GLU A 304 -18.15 -11.16 2.72
C GLU A 304 -18.44 -12.62 3.10
N VAL A 305 -18.25 -13.56 2.17
CA VAL A 305 -18.41 -14.99 2.45
C VAL A 305 -17.43 -15.47 3.52
N ASN A 306 -16.15 -15.10 3.41
CA ASN A 306 -15.15 -15.45 4.42
C ASN A 306 -15.40 -14.78 5.76
N THR A 307 -15.91 -13.55 5.78
CA THR A 307 -16.25 -12.83 7.02
C THR A 307 -17.36 -13.58 7.77
N ILE A 308 -18.40 -14.01 7.07
CA ILE A 308 -19.47 -14.82 7.67
C ILE A 308 -18.93 -16.18 8.13
N GLN A 309 -18.08 -16.81 7.32
CA GLN A 309 -17.51 -18.12 7.65
C GLN A 309 -16.64 -18.06 8.92
N GLN A 310 -15.74 -17.07 9.02
CA GLN A 310 -14.86 -16.90 10.19
C GLN A 310 -15.61 -16.49 11.46
N ALA A 311 -16.80 -15.88 11.33
CA ALA A 311 -17.66 -15.54 12.44
C ALA A 311 -18.49 -16.73 12.97
N GLY A 312 -18.43 -17.89 12.32
CA GLY A 312 -19.17 -19.08 12.68
C GLY A 312 -18.36 -20.15 13.41
N ILE A 313 -19.07 -21.20 13.81
CA ILE A 313 -18.54 -22.46 14.36
C ILE A 313 -18.80 -23.58 13.36
N ASP A 314 -17.77 -24.40 13.12
CA ASP A 314 -17.81 -25.53 12.21
C ASP A 314 -18.45 -26.79 12.83
N GLY A 315 -18.58 -27.86 12.05
CA GLY A 315 -19.14 -29.14 12.49
C GLY A 315 -18.31 -29.87 13.56
N TYR A 316 -17.07 -29.44 13.80
CA TYR A 316 -16.20 -29.96 14.85
C TYR A 316 -16.21 -29.08 16.12
N GLY A 317 -16.94 -27.97 16.12
CA GLY A 317 -16.95 -27.02 17.24
C GLY A 317 -15.77 -26.03 17.24
N GLN A 318 -15.02 -25.93 16.14
CA GLN A 318 -13.91 -24.99 16.00
C GLN A 318 -14.37 -23.70 15.31
N THR A 319 -13.63 -22.61 15.53
CA THR A 319 -13.86 -21.35 14.81
C THR A 319 -13.65 -21.56 13.31
N GLY A 320 -14.53 -20.96 12.50
CA GLY A 320 -14.45 -21.02 11.05
C GLY A 320 -13.16 -20.46 10.49
N VAL A 321 -12.77 -21.01 9.34
CA VAL A 321 -11.68 -20.48 8.51
C VAL A 321 -12.22 -20.04 7.15
N GLU A 322 -11.36 -19.44 6.33
CA GLU A 322 -11.72 -18.99 4.99
C GLU A 322 -12.24 -20.14 4.12
N LEU A 323 -13.41 -19.93 3.50
CA LEU A 323 -14.00 -20.86 2.54
C LEU A 323 -13.42 -20.64 1.15
N LEU A 324 -13.27 -19.37 0.78
CA LEU A 324 -12.83 -18.93 -0.54
C LEU A 324 -11.47 -18.25 -0.45
N GLY A 325 -10.67 -18.36 -1.50
CA GLY A 325 -9.41 -17.65 -1.66
C GLY A 325 -9.30 -17.07 -3.05
N ILE A 326 -8.41 -16.10 -3.20
CA ILE A 326 -8.02 -15.55 -4.50
C ILE A 326 -6.58 -15.96 -4.75
N ASP A 327 -6.34 -16.71 -5.82
CA ASP A 327 -4.99 -17.11 -6.23
C ASP A 327 -4.18 -15.87 -6.63
N SER A 328 -3.09 -15.62 -5.92
CA SER A 328 -2.20 -14.47 -6.14
C SER A 328 -1.44 -14.53 -7.48
N LYS A 329 -1.46 -15.69 -8.16
CA LYS A 329 -0.89 -15.85 -9.51
C LYS A 329 -1.88 -15.54 -10.63
N ALA A 330 -3.18 -15.45 -10.33
CA ALA A 330 -4.17 -15.11 -11.33
C ALA A 330 -3.99 -13.65 -11.78
N PRO A 331 -4.16 -13.33 -13.07
CA PRO A 331 -3.98 -11.97 -13.58
C PRO A 331 -5.08 -11.02 -13.09
N THR A 332 -6.25 -11.55 -12.74
CA THR A 332 -7.40 -10.80 -12.20
C THR A 332 -7.99 -11.50 -10.99
N ALA A 333 -8.65 -10.75 -10.11
CA ALA A 333 -9.25 -11.29 -8.90
C ALA A 333 -10.43 -12.22 -9.20
N SER A 334 -11.21 -11.90 -10.24
CA SER A 334 -12.33 -12.71 -10.72
C SER A 334 -11.90 -14.07 -11.28
N GLU A 335 -10.75 -14.15 -11.95
CA GLU A 335 -10.18 -15.43 -12.41
C GLU A 335 -9.60 -16.26 -11.26
N GLY A 336 -9.15 -15.61 -10.19
CA GLY A 336 -8.44 -16.24 -9.09
C GLY A 336 -9.31 -16.93 -8.04
N ILE A 337 -10.64 -16.88 -8.11
CA ILE A 337 -11.50 -17.46 -7.05
C ILE A 337 -11.34 -18.99 -6.99
N ARG A 338 -10.99 -19.49 -5.80
CA ARG A 338 -10.86 -20.92 -5.49
C ARG A 338 -11.55 -21.23 -4.16
N VAL A 339 -12.07 -22.45 -4.02
CA VAL A 339 -12.48 -22.96 -2.70
C VAL A 339 -11.26 -23.53 -1.99
N LEU A 340 -11.05 -23.13 -0.73
CA LEU A 340 -9.93 -23.55 0.12
C LEU A 340 -10.28 -24.76 0.99
N LEU A 341 -11.56 -24.93 1.31
CA LEU A 341 -12.04 -26.01 2.16
C LEU A 341 -12.39 -27.26 1.35
N GLN A 342 -11.72 -28.37 1.65
CA GLN A 342 -12.05 -29.68 1.09
C GLN A 342 -12.89 -30.54 2.04
N ASP A 343 -12.85 -30.25 3.35
CA ASP A 343 -13.63 -30.96 4.37
C ASP A 343 -14.99 -30.26 4.59
N PRO A 344 -16.12 -30.92 4.28
CA PRO A 344 -17.46 -30.37 4.48
C PRO A 344 -17.78 -30.00 5.94
N MET A 345 -17.20 -30.70 6.91
CA MET A 345 -17.42 -30.41 8.32
C MET A 345 -16.78 -29.09 8.76
N ARG A 346 -15.78 -28.59 8.03
CA ARG A 346 -15.16 -27.28 8.30
C ARG A 346 -15.97 -26.09 7.80
N VAL A 347 -17.08 -26.33 7.09
CA VAL A 347 -18.04 -25.27 6.76
C VAL A 347 -18.68 -24.76 8.06
N THR A 348 -18.83 -23.46 8.25
CA THR A 348 -19.51 -22.97 9.47
C THR A 348 -21.01 -22.90 9.27
N THR A 349 -21.74 -23.35 10.28
CA THR A 349 -23.20 -23.29 10.31
C THR A 349 -23.73 -22.88 11.68
N GLY A 350 -22.89 -22.98 12.73
CA GLY A 350 -23.20 -22.46 14.05
C GLY A 350 -22.84 -20.98 14.14
N GLY A 351 -23.71 -20.17 14.74
CA GLY A 351 -23.31 -18.82 15.16
C GLY A 351 -22.51 -18.85 16.45
N LEU A 352 -21.68 -17.84 16.68
CA LEU A 352 -21.21 -17.52 18.03
C LEU A 352 -22.43 -17.30 18.95
N PHE A 353 -22.37 -17.81 20.17
CA PHE A 353 -23.46 -17.91 21.15
C PHE A 353 -24.45 -16.71 21.09
N ARG A 354 -25.72 -16.98 20.77
CA ARG A 354 -26.80 -15.99 20.73
C ARG A 354 -27.81 -16.24 21.85
N VAL A 355 -28.10 -15.21 22.65
CA VAL A 355 -29.21 -15.22 23.60
C VAL A 355 -30.45 -14.69 22.90
N SER A 356 -31.52 -15.50 22.82
CA SER A 356 -32.82 -15.08 22.32
C SER A 356 -33.88 -15.29 23.40
N GLN A 357 -34.85 -14.37 23.48
CA GLN A 357 -35.96 -14.47 24.42
C GLN A 357 -36.98 -15.49 23.90
N ASN A 358 -37.39 -16.42 24.77
CA ASN A 358 -38.47 -17.36 24.46
C ASN A 358 -39.79 -16.58 24.23
N THR A 359 -40.55 -16.93 23.19
CA THR A 359 -41.84 -16.31 22.85
C THR A 359 -42.89 -16.37 23.96
N ASN A 360 -42.73 -17.28 24.93
CA ASN A 360 -43.60 -17.40 26.11
C ASN A 360 -43.07 -16.67 27.35
N ASN A 361 -41.96 -15.93 27.27
CA ASN A 361 -41.45 -15.16 28.40
C ASN A 361 -42.27 -13.86 28.58
N ALA A 362 -43.25 -13.89 29.48
CA ALA A 362 -44.10 -12.76 29.85
C ALA A 362 -43.45 -11.78 30.85
N SER A 363 -42.17 -11.95 31.19
CA SER A 363 -41.44 -11.04 32.08
C SER A 363 -40.58 -10.05 31.30
N ASP A 364 -40.39 -8.84 31.86
CA ASP A 364 -39.46 -7.82 31.34
C ASP A 364 -37.97 -8.16 31.60
N VAL A 365 -37.67 -9.37 32.10
CA VAL A 365 -36.31 -9.79 32.46
C VAL A 365 -35.54 -10.19 31.20
N ARG A 366 -34.54 -9.38 30.84
CA ARG A 366 -33.62 -9.64 29.73
C ARG A 366 -32.38 -10.40 30.21
N ALA A 367 -32.15 -11.59 29.68
CA ALA A 367 -30.88 -12.30 29.89
C ALA A 367 -29.76 -11.63 29.07
N ARG A 368 -28.66 -11.26 29.73
CA ARG A 368 -27.45 -10.72 29.08
C ARG A 368 -26.28 -11.65 29.39
N VAL A 369 -25.59 -12.11 28.36
CA VAL A 369 -24.29 -12.79 28.51
C VAL A 369 -23.20 -11.76 28.25
N SER A 370 -22.38 -11.50 29.26
CA SER A 370 -21.15 -10.72 29.13
C SER A 370 -19.97 -11.66 29.27
N PHE A 371 -19.13 -11.72 28.24
CA PHE A 371 -17.79 -12.26 28.41
C PHE A 371 -16.98 -11.24 29.20
N SER A 372 -16.69 -11.52 30.47
CA SER A 372 -15.52 -10.90 31.08
C SER A 372 -14.33 -11.74 30.63
N GLN A 373 -13.29 -11.11 30.06
CA GLN A 373 -11.99 -11.77 30.04
C GLN A 373 -11.74 -12.32 31.44
N SER A 374 -11.15 -13.52 31.54
CA SER A 374 -10.66 -14.03 32.83
C SER A 374 -9.98 -12.86 33.52
N PRO A 375 -10.37 -12.48 34.76
CA PRO A 375 -9.65 -11.42 35.45
C PRO A 375 -8.18 -11.78 35.35
N LEU A 376 -7.35 -10.82 34.91
CA LEU A 376 -5.90 -10.93 35.00
C LEU A 376 -5.62 -11.63 36.32
N PRO A 377 -4.83 -12.72 36.33
CA PRO A 377 -4.57 -13.44 37.57
C PRO A 377 -4.19 -12.39 38.63
N PRO A 378 -4.70 -12.50 39.87
CA PRO A 378 -4.37 -11.57 40.94
C PRO A 378 -2.88 -11.32 40.86
N GLY A 379 -2.48 -10.04 40.79
CA GLY A 379 -1.12 -9.67 40.37
C GLY A 379 0.00 -10.42 41.11
N ILE A 380 -0.31 -10.96 42.29
CA ILE A 380 0.51 -11.86 43.10
C ILE A 380 -0.24 -13.17 43.39
N SER A 381 0.45 -14.31 43.34
CA SER A 381 -0.14 -15.63 43.66
C SER A 381 -0.30 -15.91 45.15
N ASN A 382 0.42 -15.18 46.02
CA ASN A 382 0.25 -15.27 47.46
C ASN A 382 -0.78 -14.23 47.95
N PRO A 383 -2.01 -14.64 48.32
CA PRO A 383 -3.06 -13.73 48.75
C PRO A 383 -2.79 -13.08 50.12
N ALA A 384 -1.80 -13.57 50.89
CA ALA A 384 -1.43 -12.97 52.18
C ALA A 384 -0.58 -11.70 52.03
N LEU A 385 -0.02 -11.44 50.83
CA LEU A 385 0.82 -10.27 50.54
C LEU A 385 0.03 -9.05 50.03
N THR A 386 -1.27 -8.97 50.34
CA THR A 386 -2.07 -7.76 50.07
C THR A 386 -1.51 -6.53 50.78
N ASN A 387 -1.78 -5.34 50.26
CA ASN A 387 -1.28 -4.05 50.75
C ASN A 387 -1.48 -3.89 52.28
N ASN A 388 -0.46 -4.22 53.07
CA ASN A 388 -0.52 -4.20 54.54
C ASN A 388 -0.45 -2.73 55.00
N PRO A 389 -1.52 -2.16 55.57
CA PRO A 389 -1.54 -0.75 55.94
C PRO A 389 -0.71 -0.47 57.22
N PHE A 390 -0.20 -1.50 57.90
CA PHE A 390 0.53 -1.37 59.16
C PHE A 390 2.01 -1.70 59.01
N THR A 391 2.86 -0.68 58.99
CA THR A 391 4.32 -0.79 58.90
C THR A 391 4.97 -1.38 60.15
N ASN A 392 4.27 -1.39 61.29
CA ASN A 392 4.75 -1.89 62.58
C ASN A 392 4.37 -3.36 62.88
N ASN A 393 3.67 -4.03 61.96
CA ASN A 393 3.31 -5.44 62.09
C ASN A 393 3.49 -6.16 60.74
N PRO A 394 4.75 -6.42 60.33
CA PRO A 394 5.05 -7.03 59.04
C PRO A 394 4.55 -8.47 58.96
N LEU A 395 4.15 -8.90 57.76
CA LEU A 395 3.80 -10.29 57.51
C LEU A 395 5.05 -11.17 57.64
N LYS A 396 4.99 -12.20 58.48
CA LYS A 396 6.13 -13.11 58.69
C LYS A 396 6.18 -14.18 57.61
N ILE A 397 7.33 -14.31 56.95
CA ILE A 397 7.65 -15.42 56.07
C ILE A 397 8.76 -16.23 56.74
N GLU A 398 8.49 -17.48 57.08
CA GLU A 398 9.45 -18.37 57.73
C GLU A 398 10.07 -19.35 56.71
N VAL A 399 11.40 -19.39 56.68
CA VAL A 399 12.15 -20.44 55.98
C VAL A 399 12.37 -21.58 56.98
N GLY A 400 11.60 -22.65 56.85
CA GLY A 400 11.67 -23.81 57.77
C GLY A 400 13.03 -24.52 57.71
N GLY A 401 13.49 -25.07 58.84
CA GLY A 401 14.86 -25.55 59.07
C GLY A 401 15.39 -26.71 58.20
N GLY A 402 14.65 -27.16 57.18
CA GLY A 402 15.11 -28.14 56.19
C GLY A 402 15.15 -27.60 54.74
N ARG A 403 14.86 -26.31 54.51
CA ARG A 403 14.86 -25.68 53.18
C ARG A 403 15.80 -24.48 53.17
N LEU A 404 16.54 -24.30 52.07
CA LEU A 404 17.39 -23.12 51.86
C LEU A 404 16.62 -21.86 51.45
N PHE A 405 15.35 -22.00 51.03
CA PHE A 405 14.53 -20.90 50.54
C PHE A 405 13.03 -21.12 50.86
N ALA A 406 12.24 -20.05 50.75
CA ALA A 406 10.78 -20.10 50.80
C ALA A 406 10.19 -19.31 49.61
N PRO A 407 9.28 -19.90 48.80
CA PRO A 407 8.61 -19.16 47.74
C PRO A 407 7.70 -18.09 48.34
N VAL A 408 7.91 -16.83 47.94
CA VAL A 408 7.18 -15.67 48.48
C VAL A 408 5.89 -15.44 47.71
N THR A 409 5.99 -15.23 46.40
CA THR A 409 4.86 -15.06 45.48
C THR A 409 5.34 -15.09 44.02
N THR A 410 4.43 -15.30 43.08
CA THR A 410 4.67 -15.10 41.64
C THR A 410 3.97 -13.84 41.17
N VAL A 411 4.68 -12.97 40.45
CA VAL A 411 4.13 -11.76 39.84
C VAL A 411 3.60 -12.08 38.45
N ALA A 412 2.35 -11.69 38.16
CA ALA A 412 1.74 -11.90 36.85
C ALA A 412 2.36 -11.00 35.76
N ALA A 413 2.40 -11.50 34.51
CA ALA A 413 2.81 -10.68 33.37
C ALA A 413 1.82 -9.52 33.17
N GLY A 414 2.34 -8.31 32.92
CA GLY A 414 1.53 -7.09 32.74
C GLY A 414 1.31 -6.29 34.03
N MET A 415 1.92 -6.67 35.16
CA MET A 415 2.02 -5.78 36.32
C MET A 415 3.09 -4.72 36.13
N ASP A 416 2.70 -3.46 36.33
CA ASP A 416 3.60 -2.31 36.36
C ASP A 416 3.86 -1.88 37.82
N ASN A 417 5.08 -1.40 38.11
CA ASN A 417 5.47 -0.81 39.40
C ASN A 417 5.27 -1.68 40.65
N ALA A 418 5.56 -2.99 40.57
CA ALA A 418 5.53 -3.86 41.75
C ALA A 418 6.64 -3.48 42.76
N ALA A 419 6.23 -3.01 43.94
CA ALA A 419 7.14 -2.68 45.04
C ALA A 419 7.02 -3.71 46.18
N ILE A 420 8.16 -4.20 46.67
CA ILE A 420 8.25 -5.13 47.80
C ILE A 420 9.09 -4.46 48.89
N TYR A 421 8.47 -4.20 50.04
CA TYR A 421 9.16 -3.67 51.21
C TYR A 421 9.57 -4.82 52.12
N LEU A 422 10.84 -4.85 52.50
CA LEU A 422 11.40 -5.81 53.43
C LEU A 422 11.64 -5.11 54.77
N ASP A 423 11.18 -5.71 55.86
CA ASP A 423 11.45 -5.26 57.22
C ASP A 423 12.06 -6.41 58.03
N ASN A 424 12.94 -6.09 58.99
CA ASN A 424 13.58 -7.05 59.90
C ASN A 424 14.34 -8.23 59.23
N VAL A 425 15.04 -7.98 58.11
CA VAL A 425 15.89 -8.98 57.44
C VAL A 425 17.04 -9.39 58.37
N LYS A 426 17.15 -10.69 58.68
CA LYS A 426 18.25 -11.21 59.51
C LYS A 426 19.54 -11.33 58.69
N PRO A 427 20.73 -11.26 59.31
CA PRO A 427 22.00 -11.52 58.62
C PRO A 427 21.96 -12.85 57.85
N GLY A 428 22.30 -12.81 56.57
CA GLY A 428 22.29 -13.98 55.68
C GLY A 428 20.98 -14.24 54.93
N GLN A 429 19.89 -13.51 55.20
CA GLN A 429 18.65 -13.62 54.42
C GLN A 429 18.70 -12.73 53.16
N GLN A 430 18.20 -13.26 52.04
CA GLN A 430 18.20 -12.57 50.75
C GLN A 430 16.88 -12.77 50.01
N LEU A 431 16.47 -11.76 49.24
CA LEU A 431 15.34 -11.86 48.32
C LEU A 431 15.85 -12.12 46.91
N HIS A 432 15.33 -13.16 46.26
CA HIS A 432 15.62 -13.45 44.86
C HIS A 432 14.37 -13.21 44.01
N VAL A 433 14.54 -12.49 42.90
CA VAL A 433 13.49 -12.30 41.89
C VAL A 433 13.96 -12.92 40.57
N MET A 434 13.13 -13.80 40.02
CA MET A 434 13.47 -14.59 38.84
C MET A 434 12.28 -14.69 37.88
N THR A 435 12.58 -14.81 36.59
CA THR A 435 11.57 -15.21 35.60
C THR A 435 11.32 -16.72 35.69
N ARG A 436 10.14 -17.16 35.25
CA ARG A 436 9.77 -18.60 35.22
C ARG A 436 10.73 -19.47 34.39
N ASP A 437 11.47 -18.85 33.47
CA ASP A 437 12.45 -19.52 32.60
C ASP A 437 13.88 -19.49 33.16
N GLY A 438 14.08 -19.06 34.42
CA GLY A 438 15.36 -19.14 35.12
C GLY A 438 16.31 -17.96 34.90
N ARG A 439 15.81 -16.78 34.51
CA ARG A 439 16.62 -15.55 34.48
C ARG A 439 16.55 -14.85 35.82
N GLN A 440 17.69 -14.69 36.49
CA GLN A 440 17.75 -13.97 37.75
C GLN A 440 17.83 -12.46 37.52
N LEU A 441 16.94 -11.72 38.18
CA LEU A 441 16.83 -10.27 38.08
C LEU A 441 17.35 -9.58 39.35
N ILE A 442 17.06 -10.13 40.53
CA ILE A 442 17.49 -9.59 41.83
C ILE A 442 18.12 -10.69 42.68
N GLY A 443 19.15 -10.33 43.47
CA GLY A 443 19.70 -11.13 44.55
C GLY A 443 21.21 -11.33 44.43
N THR A 444 21.72 -12.46 44.91
CA THR A 444 23.09 -12.92 44.64
C THR A 444 23.08 -14.14 43.74
N ALA A 445 24.19 -14.40 43.04
CA ALA A 445 24.28 -15.54 42.15
C ALA A 445 24.18 -16.85 42.93
N LEU A 446 23.30 -17.74 42.49
CA LEU A 446 23.04 -19.01 43.18
C LEU A 446 24.20 -20.00 42.99
N ASN A 447 24.50 -20.74 44.06
CA ASN A 447 25.37 -21.93 44.00
C ASN A 447 24.60 -23.16 43.47
N GLU A 448 25.30 -24.28 43.21
CA GLU A 448 24.69 -25.47 42.61
C GLU A 448 23.61 -26.13 43.49
N ASP A 449 23.81 -26.14 44.82
CA ASP A 449 22.85 -26.71 45.76
C ASP A 449 21.55 -25.86 45.82
N GLU A 450 21.70 -24.54 45.79
CA GLU A 450 20.59 -23.60 45.71
C GLU A 450 19.82 -23.74 44.39
N LYS A 451 20.51 -23.86 43.25
CA LYS A 451 19.86 -24.09 41.94
C LYS A 451 19.01 -25.36 41.96
N PHE A 452 19.53 -26.45 42.51
CA PHE A 452 18.83 -27.74 42.56
C PHE A 452 17.57 -27.68 43.43
N GLN A 453 17.61 -26.99 44.56
CA GLN A 453 16.46 -26.91 45.46
C GLN A 453 15.43 -25.85 45.00
N MET A 454 15.88 -24.72 44.42
CA MET A 454 15.03 -23.59 44.04
C MET A 454 14.35 -23.76 42.68
N LEU A 455 15.05 -24.25 41.66
CA LEU A 455 14.60 -24.22 40.26
C LEU A 455 13.79 -25.46 39.88
N THR A 456 12.67 -25.68 40.57
CA THR A 456 11.77 -26.83 40.34
C THR A 456 10.40 -26.39 39.81
N THR A 457 9.68 -27.31 39.15
CA THR A 457 8.31 -27.06 38.69
C THR A 457 7.35 -26.77 39.84
N ASP A 458 7.58 -27.38 41.01
CA ASP A 458 6.79 -27.17 42.22
C ASP A 458 6.92 -25.73 42.75
N ASN A 459 8.06 -25.08 42.49
CA ASN A 459 8.29 -23.67 42.81
C ASN A 459 7.82 -22.71 41.70
N GLY A 460 7.10 -23.21 40.69
CA GLY A 460 6.52 -22.41 39.62
C GLY A 460 7.44 -22.13 38.44
N PHE A 461 8.55 -22.84 38.29
CA PHE A 461 9.43 -22.71 37.12
C PHE A 461 9.03 -23.63 35.96
N SER A 462 9.47 -23.29 34.76
CA SER A 462 9.25 -24.08 33.53
C SER A 462 10.04 -25.41 33.58
N PRO A 463 9.50 -26.54 33.08
CA PRO A 463 10.17 -27.85 33.14
C PRO A 463 11.47 -27.96 32.33
N ALA A 464 11.74 -27.02 31.42
CA ALA A 464 12.95 -26.97 30.59
C ALA A 464 13.65 -25.58 30.71
N LEU A 465 13.97 -25.17 31.93
CA LEU A 465 14.64 -23.89 32.20
C LEU A 465 16.17 -24.01 32.10
N THR A 466 16.84 -22.87 31.90
CA THR A 466 18.30 -22.76 32.04
C THR A 466 18.61 -21.55 32.91
N TYR A 467 19.32 -21.75 34.02
CA TYR A 467 19.72 -20.65 34.90
C TYR A 467 20.63 -19.65 34.19
N SER A 468 20.39 -18.35 34.39
CA SER A 468 21.31 -17.28 33.98
C SER A 468 21.25 -16.10 34.93
N ASP A 469 22.43 -15.66 35.36
CA ASP A 469 22.72 -14.47 36.17
C ASP A 469 23.10 -13.25 35.33
N LYS A 470 23.02 -13.34 34.00
CA LYS A 470 23.39 -12.25 33.07
C LYS A 470 22.68 -10.92 33.38
N TYR A 471 21.47 -10.99 33.91
CA TYR A 471 20.62 -9.84 34.22
C TYR A 471 20.58 -9.51 35.72
N LEU A 472 21.43 -10.16 36.52
CA LEU A 472 21.46 -10.02 37.97
C LEU A 472 21.78 -8.59 38.37
N ASN A 473 20.85 -7.95 39.08
CA ASN A 473 20.93 -6.57 39.55
C ASN A 473 21.20 -5.56 38.42
N GLN A 474 20.78 -5.86 37.20
CA GLN A 474 20.86 -4.94 36.05
C GLN A 474 19.51 -4.23 35.83
N SER A 475 19.56 -2.97 35.44
CA SER A 475 18.39 -2.11 35.22
C SER A 475 18.48 -1.38 33.88
N GLY A 476 17.36 -0.87 33.36
CA GLY A 476 17.30 -0.15 32.08
C GLY A 476 17.75 -1.00 30.89
N GLU A 477 18.57 -0.44 30.00
CA GLU A 477 19.03 -1.11 28.76
C GLU A 477 19.79 -2.42 29.01
N LYS A 478 20.40 -2.58 30.19
CA LYS A 478 21.10 -3.81 30.60
C LYS A 478 20.18 -4.79 31.35
N GLY A 479 19.00 -4.32 31.78
CA GLY A 479 17.98 -5.12 32.45
C GLY A 479 17.30 -6.11 31.49
N TYR A 480 16.71 -7.15 32.05
CA TYR A 480 15.97 -8.14 31.27
C TYR A 480 14.81 -7.46 30.53
N ARG A 481 14.87 -7.45 29.19
CA ARG A 481 13.90 -6.77 28.30
C ARG A 481 13.72 -5.26 28.60
N GLY A 482 14.76 -4.58 29.05
CA GLY A 482 14.66 -3.16 29.37
C GLY A 482 14.01 -2.85 30.72
N ALA A 483 13.77 -3.86 31.57
CA ALA A 483 13.11 -3.68 32.85
C ALA A 483 13.98 -2.85 33.81
N ASN A 484 13.34 -1.91 34.51
CA ASN A 484 13.97 -1.18 35.59
C ASN A 484 13.78 -1.93 36.90
N VAL A 485 14.89 -2.32 37.53
CA VAL A 485 14.91 -3.11 38.75
C VAL A 485 15.78 -2.41 39.77
N PHE A 486 15.27 -2.26 41.00
CA PHE A 486 15.99 -1.68 42.12
C PHE A 486 15.91 -2.62 43.32
N TYR A 487 17.05 -2.90 43.95
CA TYR A 487 17.15 -3.68 45.17
C TYR A 487 18.13 -3.01 46.12
N GLY A 488 17.61 -2.46 47.22
CA GLY A 488 18.40 -1.71 48.18
C GLY A 488 17.52 -0.82 49.04
N THR A 489 18.15 0.10 49.76
CA THR A 489 17.45 1.12 50.55
C THR A 489 17.32 2.40 49.74
N LYS A 490 16.09 2.90 49.58
CA LYS A 490 15.80 4.18 48.94
C LYS A 490 15.08 5.09 49.94
N ALA A 491 15.52 6.33 50.06
CA ALA A 491 14.72 7.40 50.65
C ALA A 491 14.14 8.24 49.51
N SER A 492 12.95 8.81 49.72
CA SER A 492 12.28 9.66 48.73
C SER A 492 11.77 10.91 49.41
N VAL A 493 11.76 12.03 48.68
CA VAL A 493 11.21 13.29 49.18
C VAL A 493 9.73 13.08 49.46
N LEU A 494 9.35 13.28 50.71
CA LEU A 494 7.94 13.31 51.09
C LEU A 494 7.47 14.76 51.06
N TYR A 495 6.27 14.98 50.56
CA TYR A 495 5.66 16.30 50.53
C TYR A 495 4.66 16.39 51.68
N GLU A 496 4.96 17.24 52.66
CA GLU A 496 4.08 17.44 53.79
C GLU A 496 3.05 18.52 53.46
N GLN A 497 1.77 18.16 53.56
CA GLN A 497 0.66 19.07 53.30
C GLN A 497 0.65 20.16 54.36
N GLN A 498 0.99 21.38 53.95
CA GLN A 498 0.88 22.55 54.81
C GLN A 498 -0.54 23.09 54.74
N PHE A 499 -0.99 23.74 55.81
CA PHE A 499 -2.25 24.47 55.85
C PHE A 499 -1.96 25.92 56.17
N ASP A 500 -2.65 26.84 55.49
CA ASP A 500 -2.55 28.25 55.80
C ASP A 500 -3.20 28.58 57.16
N LYS A 501 -3.10 29.85 57.59
CA LYS A 501 -3.66 30.31 58.87
C LYS A 501 -5.18 30.16 58.99
N LEU A 502 -5.87 29.85 57.89
CA LEU A 502 -7.31 29.64 57.83
C LEU A 502 -7.67 28.14 57.68
N GLY A 503 -6.68 27.24 57.74
CA GLY A 503 -6.86 25.79 57.68
C GLY A 503 -7.10 25.25 56.28
N GLN A 504 -6.82 26.03 55.23
CA GLN A 504 -6.91 25.57 53.84
C GLN A 504 -5.57 24.97 53.39
N PRO A 505 -5.57 23.90 52.59
CA PRO A 505 -4.33 23.26 52.12
C PRO A 505 -3.51 24.21 51.23
N ASP A 506 -2.28 24.51 51.63
CA ASP A 506 -1.28 25.28 50.87
C ASP A 506 -0.32 24.35 50.10
N LYS A 507 0.60 24.89 49.29
CA LYS A 507 1.57 24.09 48.53
C LYS A 507 2.38 23.20 49.48
N PRO A 508 2.39 21.87 49.28
CA PRO A 508 3.18 20.96 50.09
C PRO A 508 4.66 21.33 50.04
N THR A 509 5.30 21.43 51.20
CA THR A 509 6.74 21.65 51.29
C THR A 509 7.47 20.31 51.26
N PRO A 510 8.53 20.19 50.44
CA PRO A 510 9.34 18.98 50.42
C PRO A 510 10.08 18.82 51.76
N THR A 511 9.96 17.64 52.35
CA THR A 511 10.78 17.22 53.47
C THR A 511 12.00 16.46 52.93
N PRO A 512 13.22 16.72 53.43
CA PRO A 512 14.42 16.06 52.93
C PRO A 512 14.31 14.54 53.02
N ALA A 513 14.73 13.85 51.96
CA ALA A 513 14.86 12.39 51.98
C ALA A 513 16.07 12.00 52.85
N THR A 514 15.81 11.39 54.01
CA THR A 514 16.84 10.97 54.96
C THR A 514 16.97 9.45 55.00
N LEU A 515 18.21 8.94 54.89
CA LEU A 515 18.56 7.56 55.22
C LEU A 515 19.34 7.55 56.54
N THR A 516 18.91 6.73 57.48
CA THR A 516 19.59 6.54 58.77
C THR A 516 20.12 5.11 58.84
N SER A 517 21.40 4.95 59.13
CA SER A 517 21.97 3.61 59.35
C SER A 517 21.53 3.03 60.70
N GLY A 518 21.59 1.70 60.83
CA GLY A 518 21.67 1.09 62.15
C GLY A 518 22.93 1.51 62.91
N ARG A 519 23.04 1.10 64.19
CA ARG A 519 24.23 1.36 65.02
C ARG A 519 25.47 0.74 64.35
N VAL A 520 26.50 1.55 64.09
CA VAL A 520 27.79 1.05 63.61
C VAL A 520 28.45 0.30 64.76
N MET A 521 28.65 -1.01 64.60
CA MET A 521 29.31 -1.81 65.64
C MET A 521 30.82 -1.53 65.62
N PRO A 522 31.44 -1.19 66.75
CA PRO A 522 32.88 -0.98 66.80
C PRO A 522 33.60 -2.30 66.56
N VAL A 523 34.41 -2.35 65.50
CA VAL A 523 35.29 -3.48 65.19
C VAL A 523 36.72 -3.00 65.40
N ALA A 524 37.42 -3.58 66.35
CA ALA A 524 38.84 -3.33 66.57
C ALA A 524 39.65 -4.37 65.81
N SER A 525 40.66 -3.93 65.06
CA SER A 525 41.51 -4.84 64.29
C SER A 525 42.89 -5.03 64.93
N SER A 526 43.30 -6.28 65.14
CA SER A 526 44.64 -6.63 65.63
C SER A 526 45.69 -6.76 64.52
N THR A 527 45.27 -6.68 63.25
CA THR A 527 46.10 -6.66 62.03
C THR A 527 45.44 -5.74 60.99
N GLU A 528 46.01 -5.49 59.81
CA GLU A 528 45.26 -4.77 58.76
C GLU A 528 43.99 -5.55 58.38
N LEU A 529 42.82 -4.90 58.38
CA LEU A 529 41.54 -5.52 58.07
C LEU A 529 40.79 -4.71 57.01
N VAL A 530 40.43 -5.38 55.90
CA VAL A 530 39.51 -4.85 54.91
C VAL A 530 38.09 -5.05 55.43
N VAL A 531 37.46 -3.97 55.87
CA VAL A 531 36.08 -3.97 56.39
C VAL A 531 35.08 -4.00 55.25
N ILE A 532 35.34 -3.21 54.20
CA ILE A 532 34.52 -3.18 52.98
C ILE A 532 35.46 -3.37 51.78
N PRO A 533 35.34 -4.46 51.02
CA PRO A 533 36.18 -4.68 49.85
C PRO A 533 35.82 -3.70 48.72
N LYS A 534 36.80 -3.41 47.85
CA LYS A 534 36.60 -2.55 46.68
C LYS A 534 35.43 -3.04 45.83
N GLY A 535 34.50 -2.15 45.50
CA GLY A 535 33.34 -2.46 44.66
C GLY A 535 32.20 -3.20 45.36
N ALA A 536 32.30 -3.42 46.68
CA ALA A 536 31.19 -3.92 47.47
C ALA A 536 30.03 -2.91 47.58
N ILE A 537 30.34 -1.62 47.53
CA ILE A 537 29.35 -0.54 47.50
C ILE A 537 29.59 0.28 46.24
N LYS A 538 28.51 0.54 45.50
CA LYS A 538 28.50 1.40 44.32
C LYS A 538 27.51 2.54 44.55
N LEU A 539 27.81 3.70 43.97
CA LEU A 539 26.89 4.83 43.88
C LEU A 539 26.74 5.14 42.38
N ASN A 540 25.52 5.15 41.84
CA ASN A 540 25.24 5.39 40.42
C ASN A 540 26.18 4.58 39.48
N ASP A 541 26.28 3.26 39.70
CA ASP A 541 27.18 2.32 39.00
C ASP A 541 28.70 2.48 39.19
N GLU A 542 29.17 3.50 39.89
CA GLU A 542 30.59 3.73 40.16
C GLU A 542 30.99 3.14 41.54
N SER A 543 32.08 2.36 41.54
CA SER A 543 32.57 1.63 42.71
C SER A 543 33.23 2.55 43.72
N LEU A 544 32.77 2.51 44.97
CA LEU A 544 33.55 3.07 46.08
C LEU A 544 34.85 2.28 46.28
N GLY A 545 35.89 2.97 46.75
CA GLY A 545 37.16 2.37 47.14
C GLY A 545 37.02 1.41 48.33
N GLU A 546 38.08 0.71 48.70
CA GLU A 546 38.05 -0.16 49.88
C GLU A 546 38.04 0.63 51.20
N LEU A 547 37.34 0.12 52.23
CA LEU A 547 37.45 0.60 53.61
C LEU A 547 38.39 -0.32 54.38
N LYS A 548 39.56 0.19 54.72
CA LYS A 548 40.59 -0.51 55.50
C LYS A 548 40.74 0.09 56.89
N LEU A 549 40.92 -0.79 57.87
CA LEU A 549 41.39 -0.46 59.22
C LEU A 549 42.86 -0.86 59.33
N ALA A 550 43.69 0.08 59.77
CA ALA A 550 45.07 -0.22 60.13
C ALA A 550 45.15 -1.04 61.44
N GLU A 551 46.29 -1.66 61.70
CA GLU A 551 46.55 -2.37 62.95
C GLU A 551 46.34 -1.45 64.17
N GLY A 552 45.47 -1.86 65.10
CA GLY A 552 45.11 -1.09 66.28
C GLY A 552 44.00 -0.03 66.07
N GLU A 553 43.47 0.12 64.86
CA GLU A 553 42.38 1.06 64.55
C GLU A 553 41.01 0.44 64.85
N VAL A 554 40.06 1.27 65.32
CA VAL A 554 38.67 0.88 65.60
C VAL A 554 37.74 1.50 64.57
N LEU A 555 36.84 0.70 64.02
CA LEU A 555 35.76 1.18 63.16
C LEU A 555 34.86 2.13 63.96
N SER A 556 34.80 3.39 63.54
CA SER A 556 33.89 4.39 64.12
C SER A 556 32.99 4.97 63.03
N PRO A 557 31.80 5.49 63.39
CA PRO A 557 30.95 6.23 62.46
C PRO A 557 31.71 7.33 61.71
N LEU A 558 32.61 8.04 62.40
CA LEU A 558 33.46 9.08 61.80
C LEU A 558 34.36 8.55 60.68
N LYS A 559 34.97 7.37 60.87
CA LYS A 559 35.80 6.73 59.84
C LYS A 559 34.96 6.32 58.63
N VAL A 560 33.78 5.76 58.86
CA VAL A 560 32.86 5.35 57.78
C VAL A 560 32.34 6.58 57.02
N ALA A 561 31.98 7.67 57.72
CA ALA A 561 31.58 8.94 57.11
C ALA A 561 32.70 9.56 56.27
N ALA A 562 33.93 9.56 56.78
CA ALA A 562 35.09 10.08 56.05
C ALA A 562 35.38 9.27 54.78
N TRP A 563 35.30 7.93 54.86
CA TRP A 563 35.46 7.05 53.69
C TRP A 563 34.37 7.27 52.64
N LEU A 564 33.10 7.40 53.06
CA LEU A 564 31.99 7.71 52.15
C LEU A 564 32.19 9.06 51.45
N ASN A 565 32.48 10.13 52.20
CA ASN A 565 32.71 11.45 51.62
C ASN A 565 33.93 11.46 50.68
N GLN A 566 35.04 10.80 51.06
CA GLN A 566 36.22 10.69 50.21
C GLN A 566 35.95 9.92 48.90
N GLY A 567 35.20 8.82 48.99
CA GLY A 567 34.79 8.04 47.83
C GLY A 567 33.84 8.79 46.91
N MET A 568 33.11 9.79 47.41
CA MET A 568 32.27 10.67 46.59
C MET A 568 33.06 11.82 45.96
N ASP A 569 33.98 12.45 46.71
CA ASP A 569 34.83 13.53 46.21
C ASP A 569 35.75 13.08 45.07
N ALA A 570 36.13 11.80 45.06
CA ALA A 570 36.93 11.19 43.99
C ALA A 570 36.20 11.11 42.63
N HIS A 571 34.88 11.35 42.61
CA HIS A 571 34.00 11.11 41.46
C HIS A 571 33.04 12.30 41.26
N PRO A 572 33.42 13.30 40.44
CA PRO A 572 32.71 14.58 40.31
C PRO A 572 31.31 14.50 39.66
N THR A 573 30.88 13.32 39.21
CA THR A 573 29.57 13.04 38.61
C THR A 573 28.44 12.87 39.63
N PHE A 574 28.75 12.80 40.94
CA PHE A 574 27.77 12.47 41.98
C PHE A 574 26.97 13.65 42.55
N SER A 575 27.42 14.90 42.40
CA SER A 575 26.68 16.08 42.88
C SER A 575 27.08 17.32 42.11
N SER A 576 26.11 18.14 41.69
CA SER A 576 26.36 19.43 41.02
C SER A 576 26.98 20.48 41.96
N ASP A 577 26.86 20.29 43.28
CA ASP A 577 27.08 21.34 44.28
C ASP A 577 28.23 21.04 45.27
N GLN A 578 28.93 19.91 45.10
CA GLN A 578 30.10 19.46 45.91
C GLN A 578 29.98 19.63 47.44
N SER A 579 28.76 19.56 47.98
CA SER A 579 28.55 19.66 49.42
C SER A 579 28.74 18.29 50.10
N PRO A 580 29.42 18.19 51.26
CA PRO A 580 29.53 16.93 51.99
C PRO A 580 28.12 16.45 52.39
N LEU A 581 27.76 15.23 51.97
CA LEU A 581 26.42 14.67 52.09
C LEU A 581 26.19 13.97 53.44
N VAL A 582 27.27 13.48 54.08
CA VAL A 582 27.24 12.99 55.47
C VAL A 582 27.63 14.15 56.41
N LYS A 583 26.64 14.90 56.91
CA LYS A 583 26.88 16.10 57.73
C LYS A 583 26.86 15.88 59.24
N ASN A 584 26.05 14.96 59.75
CA ASN A 584 25.85 14.79 61.18
C ASN A 584 26.14 13.35 61.60
N ILE A 585 27.20 13.17 62.39
CA ILE A 585 27.39 11.97 63.20
C ILE A 585 26.76 12.28 64.55
N LEU A 586 25.68 11.59 64.88
CA LEU A 586 25.07 11.70 66.20
C LEU A 586 25.94 10.91 67.19
N ALA A 587 26.89 11.60 67.84
CA ALA A 587 27.91 11.02 68.71
C ALA A 587 27.34 10.15 69.85
N ASP A 588 26.09 10.39 70.27
CA ASP A 588 25.44 9.64 71.35
C ASP A 588 24.82 8.29 70.89
N THR A 589 24.77 8.01 69.58
CA THR A 589 24.03 6.84 69.02
C THR A 589 24.79 5.97 68.04
N ASP A 590 26.04 6.30 67.72
CA ASP A 590 26.87 5.62 66.71
C ASP A 590 26.16 5.39 65.36
N THR A 591 25.34 6.35 64.92
CA THR A 591 24.57 6.28 63.68
C THR A 591 25.04 7.31 62.66
N LEU A 592 24.84 7.00 61.37
CA LEU A 592 25.11 7.89 60.25
C LEU A 592 23.80 8.35 59.61
N GLU A 593 23.71 9.64 59.33
CA GLU A 593 22.59 10.26 58.62
C GLU A 593 23.06 10.80 57.26
N VAL A 594 22.44 10.32 56.18
CA VAL A 594 22.62 10.86 54.82
C VAL A 594 21.41 11.71 54.49
N LYS A 595 21.63 13.01 54.22
CA LYS A 595 20.57 13.95 53.83
C LYS A 595 20.51 14.09 52.31
N ASN A 596 19.34 14.44 51.77
CA ASN A 596 19.11 14.65 50.34
C ASN A 596 19.46 13.43 49.48
N ALA A 597 19.12 12.23 49.98
CA ALA A 597 19.39 10.97 49.27
C ALA A 597 18.58 10.84 47.96
N ASP A 598 17.61 11.72 47.73
CA ASP A 598 16.84 11.85 46.49
C ASP A 598 17.62 12.47 45.32
N LEU A 599 18.77 13.10 45.58
CA LEU A 599 19.64 13.64 44.53
C LEU A 599 20.42 12.55 43.78
N PHE A 600 20.38 11.30 44.25
CA PHE A 600 20.96 10.16 43.55
C PHE A 600 20.00 9.63 42.49
N SER A 601 20.54 9.22 41.34
CA SER A 601 19.75 8.75 40.21
C SER A 601 19.04 7.45 40.57
N ASP A 602 17.78 7.29 40.13
CA ASP A 602 17.00 6.05 40.26
C ASP A 602 17.61 4.84 39.52
N LYS A 603 18.70 5.06 38.78
CA LYS A 603 19.50 4.03 38.12
C LYS A 603 20.56 3.48 39.07
N GLY A 604 20.13 2.64 40.03
CA GLY A 604 20.99 1.71 40.77
C GLY A 604 21.82 2.34 41.90
#